data_AF-A0A3M3WSK8-F1
#
_entry.id   AF-A0A3M3WSK8-F1
#
_cell.length_a   1.000
_cell.length_b   1.000
_cell.length_c   1.000
_cell.angle_alpha   90.00
_cell.angle_beta   90.00
_cell.angle_gamma   90.00
#
_symmetry.space_group_name_H-M   'P 1'
#
loop_
_entity.id
_entity.type
_entity.pdbx_description
1 polymer ?
#
loop_
_entity_poly.entity_id
_entity_poly.type
_entity_poly.pdbx_seq_one_letter_code
_entity_poly.pdbx_strand_id
1 'polypeptide(L)'
;MPLCSGSDTGGSLRIPAALCGIVGLRPSPGLVPSERKKLGWTPISVVGPMGRNVADTLLQLRASAGLGQSDPLSYAIADDEFAPRTVDLSQLRVGYSEDFGACAVDDTIRAVFREKINALKPLFKSCEAIDLNLGSAHRTFDVL
;
A
#
# COMPACT_ATOMS: atom_id res chain seq x y z
N MET A 1 -17.10 -8.13 -10.79
CA MET A 1 -15.93 -7.94 -11.67
C MET A 1 -14.71 -8.62 -11.05
N PRO A 2 -13.79 -9.21 -11.85
CA PRO A 2 -12.58 -9.86 -11.34
C PRO A 2 -11.44 -8.88 -11.03
N LEU A 3 -11.34 -7.78 -11.77
CA LEU A 3 -10.33 -6.71 -11.64
C LEU A 3 -11.02 -5.35 -11.59
N CYS A 4 -10.57 -4.45 -10.73
CA CYS A 4 -11.13 -3.09 -10.56
C CYS A 4 -10.01 -2.08 -10.26
N SER A 5 -10.12 -0.84 -10.74
CA SER A 5 -9.23 0.25 -10.33
C SER A 5 -9.91 1.16 -9.31
N GLY A 6 -9.10 1.92 -8.58
CA GLY A 6 -9.56 2.96 -7.66
C GLY A 6 -8.51 4.05 -7.51
N SER A 7 -8.78 5.00 -6.61
CA SER A 7 -7.82 6.02 -6.22
C SER A 7 -7.54 5.95 -4.74
N ASP A 8 -6.35 6.35 -4.31
CA ASP A 8 -5.95 6.43 -2.92
C ASP A 8 -5.30 7.79 -2.68
N THR A 9 -5.91 8.57 -1.79
CA THR A 9 -5.34 9.84 -1.30
C THR A 9 -4.97 9.69 0.17
N GLY A 10 -5.92 9.20 0.98
CA GLY A 10 -5.73 8.90 2.40
C GLY A 10 -6.02 7.45 2.77
N GLY A 11 -5.98 6.51 1.81
CA GLY A 11 -6.32 5.10 2.05
C GLY A 11 -7.47 4.56 1.21
N SER A 12 -8.04 5.33 0.28
CA SER A 12 -9.25 4.93 -0.47
C SER A 12 -9.10 3.72 -1.40
N LEU A 13 -7.89 3.15 -1.58
CA LEU A 13 -7.72 1.79 -2.12
C LEU A 13 -7.63 0.75 -1.00
N ARG A 14 -6.78 1.02 0.00
CA ARG A 14 -6.42 0.07 1.05
C ARG A 14 -7.55 -0.18 2.06
N ILE A 15 -8.29 0.87 2.44
CA ILE A 15 -9.41 0.81 3.39
C ILE A 15 -10.56 -0.04 2.84
N PRO A 16 -11.15 0.24 1.65
CA PRO A 16 -12.21 -0.63 1.14
C PRO A 16 -11.72 -2.04 0.83
N ALA A 17 -10.45 -2.20 0.41
CA ALA A 17 -9.87 -3.54 0.24
C ALA A 17 -9.85 -4.34 1.56
N ALA A 18 -9.44 -3.71 2.66
CA ALA A 18 -9.45 -4.32 3.99
C ALA A 18 -10.89 -4.66 4.44
N LEU A 19 -11.86 -3.77 4.21
CA LEU A 19 -13.26 -4.00 4.59
C LEU A 19 -13.94 -5.10 3.76
N CYS A 20 -13.55 -5.25 2.49
CA CYS A 20 -14.14 -6.25 1.58
C CYS A 20 -13.34 -7.56 1.50
N GLY A 21 -12.23 -7.70 2.23
CA GLY A 21 -11.42 -8.92 2.21
C GLY A 21 -10.74 -9.19 0.86
N ILE A 22 -10.30 -8.14 0.17
CA ILE A 22 -9.61 -8.22 -1.12
C ILE A 22 -8.25 -7.51 -1.06
N VAL A 23 -7.46 -7.59 -2.13
CA VAL A 23 -6.16 -6.92 -2.23
C VAL A 23 -6.35 -5.56 -2.89
N GLY A 24 -5.83 -4.51 -2.26
CA GLY A 24 -5.76 -3.16 -2.83
C GLY A 24 -4.36 -2.60 -2.68
N LEU A 25 -3.77 -2.14 -3.79
CA LEU A 25 -2.40 -1.62 -3.81
C LEU A 25 -2.40 -0.14 -4.11
N ARG A 26 -1.83 0.65 -3.20
CA ARG A 26 -1.44 2.04 -3.47
C ARG A 26 -0.02 2.03 -4.06
N PRO A 27 0.17 2.24 -5.38
CA PRO A 27 1.49 2.25 -5.98
C PRO A 27 2.28 3.53 -5.63
N SER A 28 3.57 3.52 -5.95
CA SER A 28 4.40 4.73 -5.95
C SER A 28 3.75 5.82 -6.83
N PRO A 29 3.73 7.09 -6.39
CA PRO A 29 3.21 8.18 -7.20
C PRO A 29 3.88 8.25 -8.57
N GLY A 30 3.07 8.32 -9.63
CA GLY A 30 3.56 8.33 -11.01
C GLY A 30 3.63 6.97 -11.69
N LEU A 31 3.62 5.86 -10.94
CA LEU A 31 3.68 4.52 -11.55
C LEU A 31 2.47 4.24 -12.44
N VAL A 32 1.26 4.58 -11.97
CA VAL A 32 0.04 4.55 -12.75
C VAL A 32 -0.35 6.01 -13.04
N PRO A 33 -0.24 6.46 -14.31
CA PRO A 33 -0.51 7.85 -14.66
C PRO A 33 -1.99 8.19 -14.51
N SER A 34 -2.29 9.43 -14.15
CA SER A 34 -3.67 9.91 -14.03
C SER A 34 -3.83 11.34 -14.52
N GLU A 35 -4.70 11.51 -15.52
CA GLU A 35 -5.14 12.83 -16.03
C GLU A 35 -6.12 13.55 -15.08
N ARG A 36 -6.63 12.85 -14.06
CA ARG A 36 -7.68 13.38 -13.16
C ARG A 36 -7.13 14.18 -11.99
N LYS A 37 -5.80 14.32 -11.89
CA LYS A 37 -5.14 15.10 -10.83
C LYS A 37 -5.44 16.58 -11.04
N LYS A 38 -6.17 17.19 -10.10
CA LYS A 38 -6.39 18.65 -10.09
C LYS A 38 -5.10 19.44 -9.93
N LEU A 39 -4.13 18.87 -9.21
CA LEU A 39 -2.79 19.43 -9.01
C LEU A 39 -1.77 18.44 -9.58
N GLY A 40 -1.36 18.60 -10.84
CA GLY A 40 -0.55 17.59 -11.56
C GLY A 40 0.75 17.18 -10.85
N TRP A 41 1.38 18.09 -10.11
CA TRP A 41 2.63 17.86 -9.38
C TRP A 41 2.46 17.30 -7.96
N THR A 42 1.24 16.99 -7.52
CA THR A 42 1.02 16.42 -6.17
C THR A 42 1.23 14.90 -6.17
N PRO A 43 2.06 14.35 -5.25
CA PRO A 43 2.25 12.90 -5.13
C PRO A 43 1.21 12.23 -4.21
N ILE A 44 0.25 12.98 -3.67
CA ILE A 44 -0.66 12.46 -2.63
C ILE A 44 -1.70 11.50 -3.23
N SER A 45 -2.45 11.93 -4.24
CA SER A 45 -3.48 11.10 -4.88
C SER A 45 -2.87 10.24 -5.98
N VAL A 46 -3.08 8.93 -5.89
CA VAL A 46 -2.66 7.96 -6.92
C VAL A 46 -3.82 7.11 -7.38
N VAL A 47 -3.75 6.58 -8.59
CA VAL A 47 -4.63 5.52 -9.09
C VAL A 47 -3.93 4.18 -8.88
N GLY A 48 -4.68 3.13 -8.59
CA GLY A 48 -4.10 1.81 -8.37
C GLY A 48 -5.10 0.66 -8.52
N PRO A 49 -4.60 -0.58 -8.54
CA PRO A 49 -5.41 -1.78 -8.77
C PRO A 49 -6.04 -2.34 -7.48
N MET A 50 -7.13 -3.07 -7.67
CA MET A 50 -7.80 -3.89 -6.67
C MET A 50 -8.18 -5.24 -7.30
N GLY A 51 -7.88 -6.34 -6.61
CA GLY A 51 -8.10 -7.70 -7.10
C GLY A 51 -8.39 -8.68 -5.97
N ARG A 52 -8.89 -9.87 -6.33
CA ARG A 52 -9.24 -10.92 -5.33
C ARG A 52 -8.01 -11.59 -4.72
N ASN A 53 -6.86 -11.48 -5.37
CA ASN A 53 -5.59 -12.01 -4.93
C ASN A 53 -4.44 -11.12 -5.45
N VAL A 54 -3.21 -11.44 -5.02
CA VAL A 54 -2.01 -10.68 -5.39
C VAL A 54 -1.70 -10.76 -6.89
N ALA A 55 -1.91 -11.92 -7.52
CA ALA A 55 -1.62 -12.12 -8.94
C ALA A 55 -2.54 -11.27 -9.84
N ASP A 56 -3.83 -11.24 -9.53
CA ASP A 56 -4.83 -10.39 -10.20
C ASP A 56 -4.49 -8.90 -10.05
N THR A 57 -4.11 -8.49 -8.83
CA THR A 57 -3.72 -7.11 -8.53
C THR A 57 -2.47 -6.71 -9.31
N LEU A 58 -1.48 -7.60 -9.41
CA LEU A 58 -0.25 -7.41 -10.17
C LEU A 58 -0.53 -7.34 -11.68
N LEU A 59 -1.40 -8.22 -12.21
CA LEU A 59 -1.80 -8.22 -13.61
C LEU A 59 -2.37 -6.85 -14.01
N GLN A 60 -3.27 -6.32 -13.18
CA GLN A 60 -3.86 -5.01 -13.43
C GLN A 60 -2.86 -3.86 -13.26
N LEU A 61 -1.96 -3.94 -12.27
CA LEU A 61 -0.89 -2.96 -12.09
C LEU A 61 -0.05 -2.86 -13.36
N ARG A 62 0.46 -4.01 -13.84
CA ARG A 62 1.31 -4.12 -15.02
C ARG A 62 0.63 -3.55 -16.25
N ALA A 63 -0.67 -3.82 -16.44
CA ALA A 63 -1.43 -3.31 -17.57
C ALA A 63 -1.66 -1.78 -17.53
N SER A 64 -1.55 -1.16 -16.36
CA SER A 64 -1.85 0.27 -16.16
C SER A 64 -0.61 1.13 -15.91
N ALA A 65 0.57 0.52 -15.74
CA ALA A 65 1.77 1.22 -15.32
C ALA A 65 2.56 1.81 -16.50
N GLY A 66 3.27 2.93 -16.25
CA GLY A 66 4.20 3.54 -17.20
C GLY A 66 3.95 5.03 -17.43
N LEU A 67 4.45 5.52 -18.58
CA LEU A 67 4.34 6.92 -18.96
C LEU A 67 2.91 7.29 -19.36
N GLY A 68 2.46 8.47 -18.92
CA GLY A 68 1.22 9.10 -19.37
C GLY A 68 1.45 10.54 -19.74
N GLN A 69 1.08 10.94 -20.97
CA GLN A 69 1.34 12.29 -21.50
C GLN A 69 0.76 13.43 -20.64
N SER A 70 -0.35 13.15 -19.93
CA SER A 70 -1.06 14.11 -19.10
C SER A 70 -0.63 14.10 -17.62
N ASP A 71 0.28 13.22 -17.22
CA ASP A 71 0.75 13.11 -15.84
C ASP A 71 2.24 13.44 -15.73
N PRO A 72 2.60 14.63 -15.22
CA PRO A 72 3.99 15.08 -15.14
C PRO A 72 4.82 14.29 -14.11
N LEU A 73 4.19 13.48 -13.26
CA LEU A 73 4.88 12.59 -12.32
C LEU A 73 5.13 11.20 -12.91
N SER A 74 4.59 10.89 -14.09
CA SER A 74 4.73 9.56 -14.67
C SER A 74 6.16 9.24 -15.08
N TYR A 75 6.53 7.97 -14.95
CA TYR A 75 7.87 7.49 -15.28
C TYR A 75 7.81 6.13 -15.98
N ALA A 76 8.81 5.86 -16.82
CA ALA A 76 8.93 4.57 -17.47
C ALA A 76 9.35 3.50 -16.45
N ILE A 77 8.75 2.32 -16.57
CA ILE A 77 9.13 1.12 -15.81
C ILE A 77 9.35 -0.01 -16.81
N ALA A 78 10.41 -0.78 -16.60
CA ALA A 78 10.71 -1.93 -17.44
C ALA A 78 9.77 -3.10 -17.11
N ASP A 79 9.39 -3.88 -18.12
CA ASP A 79 8.38 -4.93 -17.97
C ASP A 79 8.84 -6.08 -17.05
N ASP A 80 10.15 -6.30 -16.95
CA ASP A 80 10.79 -7.27 -16.07
C ASP A 80 10.68 -6.91 -14.57
N GLU A 81 10.35 -5.66 -14.24
CA GLU A 81 10.02 -5.27 -12.86
C GLU A 81 8.72 -5.92 -12.35
N PHE A 82 7.83 -6.36 -13.25
CA PHE A 82 6.60 -7.08 -12.89
C PHE A 82 6.77 -8.60 -12.90
N ALA A 83 7.95 -9.12 -13.27
CA ALA A 83 8.19 -10.55 -13.28
C ALA A 83 8.13 -11.10 -11.85
N PRO A 84 7.45 -12.25 -11.61
CA PRO A 84 7.48 -12.89 -10.30
C PRO A 84 8.93 -13.18 -9.88
N ARG A 85 9.32 -12.69 -8.71
CA ARG A 85 10.64 -12.95 -8.12
C ARG A 85 10.46 -13.91 -6.95
N THR A 86 11.24 -14.99 -6.93
CA THR A 86 11.39 -15.79 -5.72
C THR A 86 12.27 -15.00 -4.76
N VAL A 87 11.72 -14.65 -3.60
CA VAL A 87 12.45 -13.92 -2.56
C VAL A 87 12.66 -14.86 -1.38
N ASP A 88 13.91 -15.03 -0.95
CA ASP A 88 14.22 -15.70 0.31
C ASP A 88 13.88 -14.77 1.47
N LEU A 89 12.73 -15.02 2.11
CA LEU A 89 12.23 -14.21 3.21
C LEU A 89 13.19 -14.23 4.41
N SER A 90 13.99 -15.29 4.59
CA SER A 90 14.91 -15.43 5.72
C SER A 90 16.03 -14.39 5.74
N GLN A 91 16.24 -13.67 4.63
CA GLN A 91 17.19 -12.57 4.52
C GLN A 91 16.59 -11.19 4.84
N LEU A 92 15.26 -11.07 4.88
CA LEU A 92 14.57 -9.79 5.04
C LEU A 92 14.39 -9.39 6.51
N ARG A 93 14.44 -8.09 6.76
CA ARG A 93 14.12 -7.48 8.05
C ARG A 93 12.78 -6.77 7.95
N VAL A 94 11.87 -7.07 8.88
CA VAL A 94 10.53 -6.49 8.94
C VAL A 94 10.39 -5.70 10.23
N GLY A 95 10.08 -4.40 10.10
CA GLY A 95 9.62 -3.57 11.22
C GLY A 95 8.10 -3.44 11.15
N TYR A 96 7.41 -3.55 12.28
CA TYR A 96 5.95 -3.35 12.35
C TYR A 96 5.56 -2.37 13.45
N SER A 97 4.43 -1.71 13.25
CA SER A 97 3.76 -0.90 14.28
C SER A 97 2.26 -1.19 14.20
N GLU A 98 1.60 -1.35 15.34
CA GLU A 98 0.16 -1.60 15.39
C GLU A 98 -0.65 -0.34 15.09
N ASP A 99 -0.14 0.82 15.49
CA ASP A 99 -0.90 2.07 15.56
C ASP A 99 -0.05 3.31 15.27
N PHE A 100 1.21 3.14 14.86
CA PHE A 100 2.16 4.24 14.64
C PHE A 100 2.36 5.14 15.87
N GLY A 101 1.98 4.69 17.07
CA GLY A 101 2.03 5.46 18.32
C GLY A 101 1.02 6.61 18.42
N ALA A 102 0.10 6.74 17.45
CA ALA A 102 -0.83 7.88 17.39
C ALA A 102 -2.25 7.51 16.94
N CYS A 103 -2.45 6.36 16.30
CA CYS A 103 -3.74 5.98 15.72
C CYS A 103 -4.58 5.16 16.72
N ALA A 104 -5.88 5.46 16.78
CA ALA A 104 -6.82 4.56 17.43
C ALA A 104 -7.00 3.30 16.57
N VAL A 105 -6.90 2.12 17.19
CA VAL A 105 -7.09 0.82 16.54
C VAL A 105 -7.92 -0.06 17.45
N ASP A 106 -8.99 -0.62 16.90
CA ASP A 106 -9.90 -1.53 17.59
C ASP A 106 -9.17 -2.78 18.11
N ASP A 107 -9.56 -3.25 19.29
CA ASP A 107 -8.90 -4.38 19.96
C ASP A 107 -9.01 -5.69 19.17
N THR A 108 -10.11 -5.89 18.43
CA THR A 108 -10.27 -7.08 17.58
C THR A 108 -9.29 -7.03 16.40
N ILE A 109 -9.07 -5.85 15.82
CA ILE A 109 -8.08 -5.65 14.76
C ILE A 109 -6.66 -5.85 15.30
N ARG A 110 -6.35 -5.35 16.51
CA ARG A 110 -5.06 -5.59 17.16
C ARG A 110 -4.80 -7.08 17.38
N ALA A 111 -5.80 -7.82 17.86
CA ALA A 111 -5.69 -9.26 18.09
C ALA A 111 -5.38 -10.01 16.78
N VAL A 112 -6.12 -9.74 15.70
CA VAL A 112 -5.88 -10.34 14.37
C VAL A 112 -4.50 -9.95 13.83
N PHE A 113 -4.11 -8.68 13.96
CA PHE A 113 -2.80 -8.21 13.50
C PHE A 113 -1.65 -8.95 14.21
N ARG A 114 -1.71 -9.08 15.54
CA ARG A 114 -0.71 -9.83 16.34
C ARG A 114 -0.66 -11.30 15.94
N GLU A 115 -1.81 -11.94 15.72
CA GLU A 115 -1.87 -13.33 15.24
C GLU A 115 -1.11 -13.47 13.92
N LYS A 116 -1.36 -12.59 12.94
CA LYS A 116 -0.69 -12.65 11.64
C LYS A 116 0.81 -12.35 11.73
N ILE A 117 1.22 -11.35 12.51
CA ILE A 117 2.65 -11.06 12.72
C ILE A 117 3.36 -12.25 13.37
N ASN A 118 2.75 -12.89 14.38
CA ASN A 118 3.33 -14.07 15.03
C ASN A 118 3.48 -15.25 14.07
N ALA A 119 2.50 -15.47 13.18
CA ALA A 119 2.58 -16.51 12.16
C ALA A 119 3.66 -16.23 11.09
N LEU A 120 3.88 -14.97 10.74
CA LEU A 120 4.85 -14.57 9.72
C LEU A 120 6.28 -14.42 10.27
N LYS A 121 6.44 -14.12 11.56
CA LYS A 121 7.72 -13.83 12.21
C LYS A 121 8.81 -14.89 11.95
N PRO A 122 8.55 -16.21 11.99
CA PRO A 122 9.58 -17.22 11.73
C PRO A 122 10.11 -17.25 10.29
N LEU A 123 9.43 -16.59 9.35
CA LEU A 123 9.81 -16.57 7.93
C LEU A 123 10.93 -15.57 7.64
N PHE A 124 11.18 -14.61 8.53
CA PHE A 124 12.07 -13.48 8.29
C PHE A 124 13.35 -13.54 9.12
N LYS A 125 14.40 -12.83 8.68
CA LYS A 125 15.63 -12.64 9.47
C LYS A 125 15.34 -12.05 10.85
N SER A 126 14.45 -11.07 10.85
CA SER A 126 13.96 -10.37 12.05
C SER A 126 12.59 -9.78 11.74
N CYS A 127 11.67 -9.89 12.69
CA CYS A 127 10.36 -9.24 12.64
C CYS A 127 10.08 -8.62 14.01
N GLU A 128 10.21 -7.30 14.10
CA GLU A 128 10.31 -6.55 15.36
C GLU A 128 9.35 -5.37 15.37
N ALA A 129 8.79 -5.10 16.56
CA ALA A 129 8.02 -3.88 16.77
C ALA A 129 8.97 -2.68 16.67
N ILE A 130 8.57 -1.64 15.95
CA ILE A 130 9.32 -0.40 15.81
C ILE A 130 8.51 0.78 16.33
N ASP A 131 9.19 1.67 17.05
CA ASP A 131 8.68 2.99 17.35
C ASP A 131 9.21 3.97 16.29
N LEU A 132 8.30 4.55 15.52
CA LEU A 132 8.63 5.53 14.50
C LEU A 132 8.81 6.94 15.07
N ASN A 133 8.49 7.14 16.36
CA ASN A 133 8.55 8.41 17.07
C ASN A 133 7.93 9.57 16.27
N LEU A 134 6.63 9.46 16.00
CA LEU A 134 5.89 10.48 15.24
C LEU A 134 5.54 11.74 16.07
N GLY A 135 6.05 11.85 17.30
CA GLY A 135 5.81 12.99 18.19
C GLY A 135 4.32 13.28 18.38
N SER A 136 3.93 14.55 18.20
CA SER A 136 2.53 14.99 18.32
C SER A 136 1.72 14.85 17.03
N ALA A 137 1.99 13.83 16.21
CA ALA A 137 1.31 13.66 14.91
C ALA A 137 -0.23 13.65 14.99
N HIS A 138 -0.79 13.15 16.10
CA HIS A 138 -2.23 13.17 16.38
C HIS A 138 -2.84 14.58 16.24
N ARG A 139 -2.08 15.64 16.59
CA ARG A 139 -2.53 17.03 16.49
C ARG A 139 -2.83 17.50 15.07
N THR A 140 -2.30 16.81 14.06
CA THR A 140 -2.58 17.11 12.65
C THR A 140 -4.02 16.73 12.27
N PHE A 141 -4.63 15.83 13.04
CA PHE A 141 -5.97 15.29 12.81
C PHE A 141 -6.99 15.76 13.86
N ASP A 142 -6.57 16.57 14.83
CA ASP A 142 -7.49 17.24 15.74
C ASP A 142 -8.37 18.19 14.93
N VAL A 143 -9.68 17.96 14.98
CA VAL A 143 -10.65 18.91 14.42
C VAL A 143 -10.75 20.06 15.41
N LEU A 144 -10.30 21.25 15.00
CA LEU A 144 -10.47 22.50 15.74
C LEU A 144 -11.96 22.90 15.82
#